data_AF-A0A1I0U3I7-F1
#
_entry.id   AF-A0A1I0U3I7-F1
#
_cell.length_a   1.000
_cell.length_b   1.000
_cell.length_c   1.000
_cell.angle_alpha   90.00
_cell.angle_beta   90.00
_cell.angle_gamma   90.00
#
_symmetry.space_group_name_H-M   'P 1'
#
loop_
_entity.id
_entity.type
_entity.pdbx_description
1 polymer ?
#
loop_
_entity_poly.entity_id
_entity_poly.type
_entity_poly.pdbx_seq_one_letter_code
_entity_poly.pdbx_strand_id
1 'polypeptide(L)'
;MRPLPDSTIRILVCKALDRDFDKNWSDWAVEMLMSGFDTEHLVILAGMREPFDYFEMQTLTTKALHELGLDFSDKRQAVENYVTYLIQTCLGGKLESVKVLAELRDLYLELDYDKALQQFYFLYYAKTDLMIEEVQWYIDGVDRNNIDETIKNYFTEWLKVKSHAKQK
;
A
#
# COMPACT_ATOMS: atom_id res chain seq x y z
N MET A 1 20.84 0.51 -10.00
CA MET A 1 20.23 1.15 -8.83
C MET A 1 19.98 0.06 -7.80
N ARG A 2 20.29 0.27 -6.51
CA ARG A 2 20.01 -0.73 -5.47
C ARG A 2 18.48 -0.85 -5.31
N PRO A 3 17.93 -2.05 -5.09
CA PRO A 3 16.49 -2.19 -4.86
C PRO A 3 16.11 -1.47 -3.56
N LEU A 4 15.01 -0.72 -3.59
CA LEU A 4 14.42 -0.14 -2.39
C LEU A 4 13.72 -1.26 -1.58
N PRO A 5 13.76 -1.21 -0.24
CA PRO A 5 12.91 -2.04 0.60
C PRO A 5 11.43 -1.90 0.23
N ASP A 6 10.69 -3.02 0.28
CA ASP A 6 9.25 -3.08 0.01
C ASP A 6 8.44 -2.11 0.89
N SER A 7 8.88 -1.90 2.13
CA SER A 7 8.31 -0.96 3.10
C SER A 7 8.36 0.51 2.65
N THR A 8 9.26 0.87 1.73
CA THR A 8 9.40 2.25 1.21
C THR A 8 8.11 2.73 0.56
N ILE A 9 7.40 1.86 -0.16
CA ILE A 9 6.13 2.22 -0.81
C ILE A 9 5.07 2.57 0.24
N ARG A 10 5.10 1.90 1.40
CA ARG A 10 4.22 2.19 2.53
C ARG A 10 4.53 3.56 3.15
N ILE A 11 5.80 3.91 3.32
CA ILE A 11 6.20 5.23 3.84
C ILE A 11 5.74 6.34 2.89
N LEU A 12 5.93 6.15 1.57
CA LEU A 12 5.52 7.13 0.57
C LEU A 12 4.00 7.38 0.59
N VAL A 13 3.18 6.33 0.63
CA VAL A 13 1.72 6.52 0.67
C VAL A 13 1.27 7.13 1.99
N CYS A 14 1.89 6.76 3.14
CA CYS A 14 1.58 7.39 4.43
C CYS A 14 1.90 8.88 4.41
N LYS A 15 3.06 9.28 3.87
CA LYS A 15 3.44 10.68 3.70
C LYS A 15 2.52 11.44 2.76
N ALA A 16 2.12 10.82 1.65
CA ALA A 16 1.24 11.46 0.67
C ALA A 16 -0.22 11.62 1.15
N LEU A 17 -0.65 10.76 2.08
CA LEU A 17 -1.98 10.80 2.70
C LEU A 17 -2.02 11.59 4.02
N ASP A 18 -0.88 12.08 4.50
CA ASP A 18 -0.71 12.72 5.82
C ASP A 18 -1.18 11.82 6.98
N ARG A 19 -0.89 10.51 6.87
CA ARG A 19 -1.19 9.54 7.93
C ARG A 19 -0.25 9.74 9.12
N ASP A 20 -0.75 9.37 10.31
CA ASP A 20 0.07 9.30 11.51
C ASP A 20 1.27 8.36 11.34
N PHE A 21 2.35 8.71 12.02
CA PHE A 21 3.55 7.88 12.05
C PHE A 21 3.37 6.74 13.07
N ASP A 22 4.12 5.67 12.88
CA ASP A 22 4.26 4.59 13.86
C ASP A 22 5.71 4.07 13.87
N LYS A 23 5.97 3.02 14.65
CA LYS A 23 7.29 2.37 14.73
C LYS A 23 7.81 1.92 13.35
N ASN A 24 6.94 1.66 12.38
CA ASN A 24 7.35 1.19 11.05
C ASN A 24 8.20 2.23 10.29
N TRP A 25 8.15 3.51 10.66
CA TRP A 25 8.96 4.56 10.03
C TRP A 25 10.43 4.47 10.44
N SER A 26 10.70 4.19 11.72
CA SER A 26 12.04 3.90 12.23
C SER A 26 12.55 2.55 11.70
N ASP A 27 11.68 1.53 11.68
CA ASP A 27 12.03 0.21 11.13
C ASP A 27 12.37 0.30 9.62
N TRP A 28 11.63 1.09 8.84
CA TRP A 28 11.96 1.38 7.44
C TRP A 28 13.35 2.01 7.30
N ALA A 29 13.71 2.96 8.17
CA ALA A 29 15.02 3.57 8.12
C ALA A 29 16.15 2.54 8.37
N VAL A 30 15.94 1.60 9.28
CA VAL A 30 16.85 0.46 9.50
C VAL A 30 16.97 -0.40 8.24
N GLU A 31 15.85 -0.74 7.59
CA GLU A 31 15.84 -1.54 6.35
C GLU A 31 16.57 -0.83 5.19
N MET A 32 16.42 0.49 5.09
CA MET A 32 17.13 1.32 4.11
C MET A 32 18.64 1.28 4.34
N LEU A 33 19.09 1.43 5.60
CA LEU A 33 20.50 1.32 5.97
C LEU A 33 21.06 -0.07 5.67
N MET A 34 20.31 -1.13 6.00
CA MET A 34 20.69 -2.51 5.69
C MET A 34 20.77 -2.78 4.17
N SER A 35 19.97 -2.05 3.38
CA SER A 35 20.01 -2.09 1.90
C SER A 35 21.13 -1.21 1.31
N GLY A 36 21.93 -0.58 2.18
CA GLY A 36 23.10 0.22 1.84
C GLY A 36 22.79 1.67 1.50
N PHE A 37 21.57 2.16 1.70
CA PHE A 37 21.29 3.59 1.61
C PHE A 37 21.78 4.24 2.89
N ASP A 38 22.66 5.24 2.77
CA ASP A 38 23.29 5.89 3.92
C ASP A 38 23.13 7.41 3.75
N THR A 39 22.20 7.97 4.52
CA THR A 39 21.97 9.41 4.60
C THR A 39 21.87 9.82 6.07
N GLU A 40 22.20 11.08 6.37
CA GLU A 40 22.22 11.59 7.74
C GLU A 40 20.86 11.37 8.43
N HIS A 41 19.76 11.70 7.76
CA HIS A 41 18.44 11.63 8.37
C HIS A 41 17.90 10.20 8.47
N LEU A 42 18.37 9.26 7.62
CA LEU A 42 18.09 7.83 7.81
C LEU A 42 18.75 7.30 9.09
N VAL A 43 20.02 7.66 9.33
CA VAL A 43 20.76 7.22 10.53
C VAL A 43 20.07 7.72 11.80
N ILE A 44 19.65 9.00 11.81
CA ILE A 44 18.92 9.57 12.95
C ILE A 44 17.57 8.86 13.13
N LEU A 45 16.79 8.72 12.06
CA LEU A 45 15.45 8.10 12.11
C LEU A 45 15.50 6.64 12.60
N ALA A 46 16.48 5.86 12.16
CA ALA A 46 16.70 4.49 12.61
C ALA A 46 17.08 4.39 14.11
N GLY A 47 17.64 5.47 14.67
CA GLY A 47 17.99 5.57 16.09
C GLY A 47 16.81 5.98 16.99
N MET A 48 15.69 6.43 16.42
CA MET A 48 14.54 6.90 17.17
C MET A 48 13.90 5.77 17.98
N ARG A 49 13.46 6.08 19.20
CA ARG A 49 12.77 5.16 20.10
C ARG A 49 11.51 5.80 20.67
N GLU A 50 10.57 4.96 21.06
CA GLU A 50 9.36 5.42 21.75
C GLU A 50 9.68 6.08 23.11
N PRO A 51 8.92 7.10 23.54
CA PRO A 51 7.84 7.74 22.79
C PRO A 51 8.36 8.63 21.67
N PHE A 52 7.69 8.60 20.53
CA PHE A 52 8.06 9.38 19.36
C PHE A 52 7.42 10.77 19.39
N ASP A 53 8.17 11.80 19.00
CA ASP A 53 7.63 13.13 18.74
C ASP A 53 7.07 13.23 17.31
N TYR A 54 5.84 13.72 17.18
CA TYR A 54 5.15 13.80 15.89
C TYR A 54 5.87 14.70 14.88
N PHE A 55 6.26 15.90 15.29
CA PHE A 55 6.88 16.86 14.39
C PHE A 55 8.28 16.39 13.99
N GLU A 56 9.01 15.78 14.91
CA GLU A 56 10.33 15.22 14.65
C GLU A 56 10.26 14.05 13.67
N MET A 57 9.36 13.08 13.88
CA MET A 57 9.19 11.94 12.97
C MET A 57 8.79 12.39 11.56
N GLN A 58 7.86 13.34 11.45
CA GLN A 58 7.44 13.91 10.17
C GLN A 58 8.59 14.64 9.48
N THR A 59 9.37 15.43 10.22
CA THR A 59 10.49 16.22 9.69
C THR A 59 11.64 15.31 9.24
N LEU A 60 12.08 14.38 10.08
CA LEU A 60 13.18 13.46 9.78
C LEU A 60 12.86 12.60 8.56
N THR A 61 11.65 12.05 8.49
CA THR A 61 11.22 11.21 7.36
C THR A 61 11.14 12.01 6.07
N THR A 62 10.62 13.23 6.12
CA THR A 62 10.59 14.13 4.95
C THR A 62 11.99 14.40 4.43
N LYS A 63 12.93 14.75 5.32
CA LYS A 63 14.32 15.01 4.93
C LYS A 63 15.00 13.76 4.37
N ALA A 64 14.83 12.60 5.00
CA ALA A 64 15.36 11.33 4.51
C ALA A 64 14.84 11.02 3.09
N LEU A 65 13.53 11.15 2.84
CA LEU A 65 12.94 10.95 1.51
C LEU A 65 13.52 11.93 0.47
N HIS A 66 13.70 13.21 0.83
CA HIS A 66 14.33 14.20 -0.06
C HIS A 66 15.78 13.86 -0.39
N GLU A 67 16.58 13.43 0.59
CA GLU A 67 17.98 13.00 0.36
C GLU A 67 18.07 11.79 -0.57
N LEU A 68 17.09 10.89 -0.48
CA LEU A 68 16.98 9.72 -1.34
C LEU A 68 16.40 10.03 -2.73
N GLY A 69 15.94 11.27 -2.96
CA GLY A 69 15.25 11.67 -4.19
C GLY A 69 13.90 10.97 -4.37
N LEU A 70 13.25 10.57 -3.28
CA LEU A 70 11.96 9.89 -3.30
C LEU A 70 10.83 10.91 -3.17
N ASP A 71 10.00 10.99 -4.21
CA ASP A 71 8.88 11.91 -4.28
C ASP A 71 7.58 11.29 -3.74
N PHE A 72 6.88 12.05 -2.90
CA PHE A 72 5.57 11.72 -2.33
C PHE A 72 4.54 12.83 -2.56
N SER A 73 4.87 13.85 -3.36
CA SER A 73 4.00 15.00 -3.62
C SER A 73 2.78 14.65 -4.48
N ASP A 74 2.92 13.69 -5.41
CA ASP A 74 1.80 13.15 -6.17
C ASP A 74 1.06 12.07 -5.36
N LYS A 75 0.04 12.51 -4.62
CA LYS A 75 -0.84 11.67 -3.82
C LYS A 75 -1.44 10.52 -4.63
N ARG A 76 -1.90 10.80 -5.86
CA ARG A 76 -2.53 9.78 -6.70
C ARG A 76 -1.52 8.72 -7.11
N GLN A 77 -0.33 9.12 -7.53
CA GLN A 77 0.73 8.20 -7.92
C GLN A 77 1.21 7.34 -6.76
N ALA A 78 1.36 7.92 -5.55
CA ALA A 78 1.72 7.19 -4.34
C ALA A 78 0.69 6.12 -3.99
N VAL A 79 -0.61 6.46 -4.02
CA VAL A 79 -1.72 5.53 -3.82
C VAL A 79 -1.70 4.42 -4.86
N GLU A 80 -1.61 4.75 -6.15
CA GLU A 80 -1.63 3.75 -7.23
C GLU A 80 -0.43 2.78 -7.15
N ASN A 81 0.75 3.28 -6.77
CA ASN A 81 1.92 2.44 -6.52
C ASN A 81 1.71 1.49 -5.33
N TYR A 82 1.08 1.98 -4.26
CA TYR A 82 0.79 1.17 -3.08
C TYR A 82 -0.24 0.06 -3.37
N VAL A 83 -1.32 0.38 -4.07
CA VAL A 83 -2.31 -0.60 -4.52
C VAL A 83 -1.65 -1.69 -5.37
N THR A 84 -0.80 -1.26 -6.32
CA THR A 84 -0.04 -2.16 -7.19
C THR A 84 0.88 -3.08 -6.40
N TYR A 85 1.59 -2.54 -5.41
CA TYR A 85 2.46 -3.31 -4.51
C TYR A 85 1.68 -4.37 -3.73
N LEU A 86 0.56 -4.01 -3.10
CA LEU A 86 -0.26 -4.94 -2.33
C LEU A 86 -0.76 -6.09 -3.21
N ILE A 87 -1.24 -5.76 -4.42
CA ILE A 87 -1.70 -6.75 -5.40
C ILE A 87 -0.57 -7.69 -5.83
N GLN A 88 0.60 -7.16 -6.21
CA GLN A 88 1.75 -7.98 -6.60
C GLN A 88 2.20 -8.91 -5.47
N THR A 89 2.19 -8.40 -4.24
CA THR A 89 2.56 -9.17 -3.04
C THR A 89 1.57 -10.30 -2.78
N CYS A 90 0.26 -10.06 -2.97
CA CYS A 90 -0.77 -11.08 -2.89
C CYS A 90 -0.63 -12.13 -3.99
N LEU A 91 -0.48 -11.72 -5.25
CA LEU A 91 -0.31 -12.66 -6.37
C LEU A 91 0.99 -13.47 -6.27
N GLY A 92 2.02 -12.93 -5.62
CA GLY A 92 3.25 -13.64 -5.26
C GLY A 92 3.14 -14.58 -4.06
N GLY A 93 1.95 -14.71 -3.45
CA GLY A 93 1.68 -15.61 -2.32
C GLY A 93 2.21 -15.15 -0.97
N LYS A 94 2.67 -13.89 -0.86
CA LYS A 94 3.18 -13.32 0.40
C LYS A 94 2.08 -12.72 1.28
N LEU A 95 0.93 -12.37 0.69
CA LEU A 95 -0.24 -11.84 1.40
C LEU A 95 -1.52 -12.55 0.96
N GLU A 96 -2.44 -12.73 1.90
CA GLU A 96 -3.77 -13.26 1.63
C GLU A 96 -4.65 -12.20 0.95
N SER A 97 -5.47 -12.63 -0.02
CA SER A 97 -6.35 -11.74 -0.78
C SER A 97 -7.30 -10.95 0.10
N VAL A 98 -7.87 -11.56 1.15
CA VAL A 98 -8.80 -10.90 2.07
C VAL A 98 -8.14 -9.75 2.85
N LYS A 99 -6.87 -9.91 3.25
CA LYS A 99 -6.11 -8.87 3.96
C LYS A 99 -5.80 -7.70 3.03
N VAL A 100 -5.40 -7.98 1.80
CA VAL A 100 -5.20 -6.94 0.78
C VAL A 100 -6.49 -6.22 0.46
N LEU A 101 -7.59 -6.94 0.27
CA LEU A 101 -8.91 -6.33 0.02
C LEU A 101 -9.36 -5.45 1.19
N ALA A 102 -9.09 -5.83 2.45
CA ALA A 102 -9.39 -5.01 3.61
C ALA A 102 -8.64 -3.66 3.57
N GLU A 103 -7.34 -3.70 3.29
CA GLU A 103 -6.51 -2.49 3.22
C GLU A 103 -6.90 -1.59 2.03
N LEU A 104 -7.28 -2.19 0.89
CA LEU A 104 -7.78 -1.45 -0.28
C LEU A 104 -9.17 -0.86 -0.05
N ARG A 105 -10.05 -1.55 0.71
CA ARG A 105 -11.33 -1.00 1.16
C ARG A 105 -11.12 0.21 2.07
N ASP A 106 -10.20 0.13 3.03
CA ASP A 106 -9.93 1.24 3.94
C ASP A 106 -9.38 2.46 3.19
N LEU A 107 -8.49 2.21 2.22
CA LEU A 107 -7.99 3.25 1.33
C LEU A 107 -9.10 3.90 0.48
N TYR A 108 -10.08 3.12 0.00
CA TYR A 108 -11.26 3.65 -0.69
C TYR A 108 -12.07 4.60 0.19
N LEU A 109 -12.26 4.27 1.47
CA LEU A 109 -12.99 5.11 2.42
C LEU A 109 -12.19 6.38 2.79
N GLU A 110 -10.89 6.25 3.02
CA GLU A 110 -9.99 7.37 3.33
C GLU A 110 -9.87 8.38 2.18
N LEU A 111 -9.99 7.91 0.94
CA LEU A 111 -9.96 8.73 -0.27
C LEU A 111 -11.34 9.28 -0.67
N ASP A 112 -12.29 9.32 0.25
CA ASP A 112 -13.65 9.83 0.04
C ASP A 112 -14.34 9.16 -1.17
N TYR A 113 -14.33 7.83 -1.16
CA TYR A 113 -15.01 6.99 -2.15
C TYR A 113 -14.45 7.13 -3.58
N ASP A 114 -13.12 7.20 -3.73
CA ASP A 114 -12.48 7.22 -5.05
C ASP A 114 -12.94 6.03 -5.92
N LYS A 115 -13.60 6.36 -7.03
CA LYS A 115 -14.16 5.39 -7.97
C LYS A 115 -13.13 4.40 -8.51
N ALA A 116 -11.85 4.77 -8.57
CA ALA A 116 -10.79 3.86 -8.99
C ALA A 116 -10.64 2.65 -8.06
N LEU A 117 -11.02 2.77 -6.78
CA LEU A 117 -10.89 1.71 -5.79
C LEU A 117 -12.21 1.02 -5.42
N GLN A 118 -13.34 1.51 -5.94
CA GLN A 118 -14.68 1.00 -5.62
C GLN A 118 -14.82 -0.52 -5.78
N GLN A 119 -14.24 -1.08 -6.85
CA GLN A 119 -14.36 -2.52 -7.07
C GLN A 119 -13.65 -3.35 -5.98
N PHE A 120 -12.56 -2.84 -5.38
CA PHE A 120 -11.92 -3.53 -4.26
C PHE A 120 -12.81 -3.55 -3.02
N TYR A 121 -13.58 -2.48 -2.78
CA TYR A 121 -14.59 -2.44 -1.74
C TYR A 121 -15.66 -3.53 -1.97
N PHE A 122 -16.21 -3.65 -3.17
CA PHE A 122 -17.20 -4.70 -3.48
C PHE A 122 -16.62 -6.11 -3.37
N LEU A 123 -15.39 -6.32 -3.86
CA LEU A 123 -14.70 -7.61 -3.75
C LEU A 123 -14.44 -8.00 -2.29
N TYR A 124 -14.09 -7.02 -1.43
CA TYR A 124 -13.91 -7.27 -0.01
C TYR A 124 -15.18 -7.85 0.61
N TYR A 125 -16.30 -7.14 0.50
CA TYR A 125 -17.54 -7.59 1.13
C TYR A 125 -18.10 -8.86 0.50
N ALA A 126 -18.03 -9.00 -0.82
CA ALA A 126 -18.39 -10.25 -1.48
C ALA A 126 -17.59 -11.44 -0.94
N LYS A 127 -16.27 -11.28 -0.76
CA LYS A 127 -15.42 -12.34 -0.22
C LYS A 127 -15.74 -12.65 1.24
N THR A 128 -15.89 -11.64 2.09
CA THR A 128 -16.16 -11.85 3.51
C THR A 128 -17.53 -12.45 3.76
N ASP A 129 -18.55 -12.03 3.01
CA ASP A 129 -19.89 -12.61 3.11
C ASP A 129 -19.84 -14.08 2.71
N LEU A 130 -19.23 -14.41 1.57
CA LEU A 130 -19.14 -15.81 1.10
C LEU A 130 -18.30 -16.72 2.00
N MET A 131 -17.48 -16.18 2.92
CA MET A 131 -16.77 -16.98 3.94
C MET A 131 -17.70 -17.50 5.04
N ILE A 132 -18.85 -16.88 5.25
CA ILE A 132 -19.78 -17.18 6.36
C ILE A 132 -21.14 -17.58 5.80
N GLU A 133 -21.66 -16.80 4.86
CA GLU A 133 -22.96 -16.90 4.22
C GLU A 133 -22.88 -17.57 2.84
N GLU A 134 -24.00 -18.11 2.36
CA GLU A 134 -24.06 -18.76 1.04
C GLU A 134 -24.16 -17.76 -0.13
N VAL A 135 -24.56 -16.52 0.16
CA VAL A 135 -24.83 -15.48 -0.84
C VAL A 135 -24.13 -14.18 -0.51
N GLN A 136 -23.90 -13.35 -1.52
CA GLN A 136 -23.43 -11.97 -1.41
C GLN A 136 -24.23 -11.06 -2.36
N TRP A 137 -24.26 -9.77 -2.08
CA TRP A 137 -25.14 -8.79 -2.78
C TRP A 137 -24.37 -7.70 -3.54
N TYR A 138 -23.06 -7.84 -3.70
CA TYR A 138 -22.18 -6.78 -4.23
C TYR A 138 -21.79 -7.00 -5.69
N ILE A 139 -21.68 -8.26 -6.14
CA ILE A 139 -21.20 -8.59 -7.49
C ILE A 139 -22.07 -9.68 -8.12
N ASP A 140 -22.83 -9.35 -9.15
CA ASP A 140 -23.68 -10.32 -9.85
C ASP A 140 -22.86 -11.48 -10.42
N GLY A 141 -23.36 -12.71 -10.24
CA GLY A 141 -22.75 -13.93 -10.77
C GLY A 141 -21.52 -14.43 -10.00
N VAL A 142 -21.19 -13.83 -8.85
CA VAL A 142 -20.08 -14.26 -7.99
C VAL A 142 -20.59 -15.09 -6.81
N ASP A 143 -19.97 -16.25 -6.60
CA ASP A 143 -20.27 -17.20 -5.53
C ASP A 143 -18.99 -17.79 -4.92
N ARG A 144 -19.14 -18.75 -3.99
CA ARG A 144 -18.02 -19.41 -3.31
C ARG A 144 -17.07 -20.14 -4.27
N ASN A 145 -17.53 -20.56 -5.44
CA ASN A 145 -16.75 -21.34 -6.39
C ASN A 145 -15.85 -20.45 -7.26
N ASN A 146 -16.23 -19.19 -7.48
CA ASN A 146 -15.54 -18.30 -8.42
C ASN A 146 -14.99 -17.00 -7.80
N ILE A 147 -15.26 -16.70 -6.52
CA ILE A 147 -14.83 -15.45 -5.88
C ILE A 147 -13.29 -15.28 -5.92
N ASP A 148 -12.52 -16.33 -5.67
CA ASP A 148 -11.06 -16.23 -5.67
C ASP A 148 -10.48 -16.01 -7.07
N GLU A 149 -11.07 -16.63 -8.08
CA GLU A 149 -10.71 -16.38 -9.48
C GLU A 149 -11.10 -14.95 -9.90
N THR A 150 -12.27 -14.47 -9.47
CA THR A 150 -12.75 -13.11 -9.74
C THR A 150 -11.80 -12.06 -9.16
N ILE A 151 -11.37 -12.23 -7.91
CA ILE A 151 -10.38 -11.36 -7.27
C ILE A 151 -9.07 -11.37 -8.05
N LYS A 152 -8.55 -12.57 -8.38
CA LYS A 152 -7.30 -12.73 -9.12
C LYS A 152 -7.36 -12.07 -10.50
N ASN A 153 -8.47 -12.20 -11.21
CA ASN A 153 -8.68 -11.60 -12.52
C ASN A 153 -8.69 -10.07 -12.39
N TYR A 154 -9.41 -9.51 -11.42
CA TYR A 154 -9.43 -8.06 -11.20
C TYR A 154 -8.05 -7.50 -10.82
N PHE A 155 -7.31 -8.20 -9.95
CA PHE A 155 -5.94 -7.87 -9.59
C PHE A 155 -5.02 -7.85 -10.82
N THR A 156 -5.15 -8.85 -11.69
CA THR A 156 -4.36 -8.95 -12.92
C THR A 156 -4.69 -7.81 -13.90
N GLU A 157 -5.97 -7.47 -14.07
CA GLU A 157 -6.40 -6.36 -14.92
C GLU A 157 -5.91 -5.00 -14.40
N TRP A 158 -5.95 -4.77 -13.09
CA TRP A 158 -5.36 -3.57 -12.48
C TRP A 158 -3.89 -3.41 -12.89
N LEU A 159 -3.10 -4.49 -12.74
CA LEU A 159 -1.67 -4.46 -13.09
C LEU A 159 -1.44 -4.21 -14.59
N LYS A 160 -2.29 -4.74 -15.47
CA LYS A 160 -2.22 -4.47 -16.92
C LYS A 160 -2.48 -3.01 -17.24
N VAL A 161 -3.52 -2.41 -16.67
CA VAL A 161 -3.85 -1.00 -16.91
C VAL A 161 -2.71 -0.10 -16.44
N LYS A 162 -2.14 -0.37 -15.27
CA LYS A 162 -1.06 0.45 -14.69
C LYS A 162 0.30 0.25 -15.36
N SER A 163 0.57 -0.92 -15.95
CA SER A 163 1.80 -1.10 -16.73
C SER A 163 1.80 -0.32 -18.05
N HIS A 164 0.64 -0.19 -18.70
CA HIS A 164 0.50 0.58 -19.94
C HIS A 164 0.47 2.09 -19.72
N ALA A 165 0.00 2.56 -18.55
CA ALA A 165 0.00 3.97 -18.19
C ALA A 165 1.42 4.54 -18.00
N LYS A 166 2.41 3.71 -17.63
CA LYS A 166 3.82 4.11 -17.46
C LYS A 166 4.63 4.21 -18.76
N GLN A 167 4.04 3.85 -19.91
CA GLN A 167 4.71 3.86 -21.23
C GLN A 167 4.29 5.04 -22.13
N LYS A 168 3.45 5.96 -21.62
CA LYS A 168 3.03 7.18 -22.32
C LYS A 168 3.55 8.40 -21.58
#